data_AF-A0A967YES2-F1
#
_entry.id   AF-A0A967YES2-F1
#
_cell.length_a   1.000
_cell.length_b   1.000
_cell.length_c   1.000
_cell.angle_alpha   90.00
_cell.angle_beta   90.00
_cell.angle_gamma   90.00
#
_symmetry.space_group_name_H-M   'P 1'
#
loop_
_entity.id
_entity.type
_entity.pdbx_description
1 polymer ?
#
loop_
_entity_poly.entity_id
_entity_poly.type
_entity_poly.pdbx_seq_one_letter_code
_entity_poly.pdbx_strand_id
1 'polypeptide(L)'
;RVIEATKDHACAFKPNTAFFEALGSPGWEILHQTVQQIPKEKIIIADAKRGDIGNTAAQYKKAFFDELNADAVTLSAFMGMDTLDP
;
A
#
# COMPACT_ATOMS: atom_id res chain seq x y z
N ARG A 1 14.69 5.06 -9.93
CA ARG A 1 14.88 6.36 -10.63
C ARG A 1 13.94 7.45 -10.11
N VAL A 2 12.61 7.25 -10.12
CA VAL A 2 11.67 8.29 -9.65
C VAL A 2 11.89 8.63 -8.17
N ILE A 3 11.86 7.62 -7.28
CA ILE A 3 12.05 7.81 -5.84
C ILE A 3 13.34 8.59 -5.55
N GLU A 4 14.48 8.12 -6.07
CA GLU A 4 15.78 8.77 -5.85
C GLU A 4 15.81 10.23 -6.31
N ALA A 5 15.21 10.53 -7.47
CA ALA A 5 15.22 11.88 -8.03
C ALA A 5 14.25 12.85 -7.32
N THR A 6 13.28 12.34 -6.54
CA THR A 6 12.21 13.16 -5.97
C THR A 6 12.11 13.09 -4.45
N LYS A 7 12.86 12.21 -3.77
CA LYS A 7 12.75 11.97 -2.32
C LYS A 7 12.93 13.24 -1.49
N ASP A 8 13.78 14.17 -1.91
CA ASP A 8 14.04 15.40 -1.14
C ASP A 8 12.87 16.40 -1.20
N HIS A 9 11.97 16.23 -2.17
CA HIS A 9 10.81 17.10 -2.38
C HIS A 9 9.47 16.44 -2.00
N ALA A 10 9.45 15.12 -1.83
CA ALA A 10 8.24 14.37 -1.48
C ALA A 10 8.10 14.21 0.04
N CYS A 11 6.92 14.48 0.59
CA CYS A 11 6.57 14.13 1.97
C CYS A 11 6.14 12.67 2.12
N ALA A 12 5.57 12.10 1.06
CA ALA A 12 5.05 10.74 1.04
C ALA A 12 5.15 10.15 -0.37
N PHE A 13 5.16 8.83 -0.45
CA PHE A 13 5.05 8.06 -1.67
C PHE A 13 3.79 7.19 -1.61
N LYS A 14 2.97 7.27 -2.66
CA LYS A 14 1.68 6.59 -2.71
C LYS A 14 1.61 5.63 -3.91
N PRO A 15 2.25 4.45 -3.86
CA PRO A 15 2.12 3.46 -4.92
C PRO A 15 0.66 2.98 -5.03
N ASN A 16 0.12 2.99 -6.25
CA ASN A 16 -1.19 2.44 -6.54
C ASN A 16 -1.03 0.97 -6.95
N THR A 17 -1.62 0.06 -6.16
CA THR A 17 -1.37 -1.38 -6.29
C THR A 17 -1.85 -1.95 -7.62
N ALA A 18 -2.86 -1.34 -8.27
CA ALA A 18 -3.40 -1.82 -9.53
C ALA A 18 -2.34 -1.90 -10.65
N PHE A 19 -1.38 -0.97 -10.68
CA PHE A 19 -0.29 -0.98 -11.67
C PHE A 19 0.68 -2.14 -11.49
N PHE A 20 0.83 -2.61 -10.26
CA PHE A 20 1.67 -3.76 -9.92
C PHE A 20 0.89 -5.06 -10.09
N GLU A 21 -0.34 -5.13 -9.58
CA GLU A 21 -1.25 -6.27 -9.71
C GLU A 21 -1.46 -6.70 -11.17
N ALA A 22 -1.51 -5.75 -12.11
CA ALA A 22 -1.62 -6.03 -13.54
C ALA A 22 -0.47 -6.88 -14.12
N LEU A 23 0.67 -6.96 -13.41
CA LEU A 23 1.83 -7.79 -13.78
C LEU A 23 1.78 -9.20 -13.17
N GLY A 24 0.72 -9.54 -12.43
CA GLY A 24 0.59 -10.80 -11.72
C GLY A 24 1.52 -10.91 -10.51
N SER A 25 1.91 -12.14 -10.15
CA SER A 25 2.80 -12.41 -9.00
C SER A 25 4.12 -11.62 -9.04
N PRO A 26 4.83 -11.51 -10.18
CA PRO A 26 6.03 -10.66 -10.27
C PRO A 26 5.78 -9.19 -9.92
N GLY A 27 4.57 -8.69 -10.15
CA GLY A 27 4.18 -7.33 -9.81
C GLY A 27 4.24 -7.05 -8.31
N TRP A 28 3.83 -8.01 -7.49
CA TRP A 28 3.92 -7.90 -6.04
C TRP A 28 5.37 -7.82 -5.55
N GLU A 29 6.26 -8.64 -6.12
CA GLU A 29 7.70 -8.56 -5.81
C GLU A 29 8.27 -7.18 -6.20
N ILE A 30 7.91 -6.66 -7.37
CA ILE A 30 8.32 -5.33 -7.81
C ILE A 30 7.79 -4.24 -6.87
N LEU A 31 6.56 -4.39 -6.34
CA LEU A 31 6.01 -3.47 -5.35
C LEU A 31 6.82 -3.49 -4.05
N HIS A 32 7.15 -4.67 -3.52
CA HIS A 32 8.00 -4.79 -2.33
C HIS A 32 9.36 -4.12 -2.53
N GLN A 33 10.03 -4.41 -3.65
CA GLN A 33 11.32 -3.80 -3.99
C GLN A 33 11.22 -2.28 -4.18
N THR A 34 10.10 -1.80 -4.70
CA THR A 34 9.84 -0.35 -4.85
C THR A 34 9.69 0.31 -3.49
N VAL A 35 8.93 -0.30 -2.58
CA VAL A 35 8.72 0.24 -1.23
C VAL A 35 10.02 0.23 -0.42
N GLN A 36 10.83 -0.83 -0.52
CA GLN A 36 12.14 -0.90 0.15
C GLN A 36 13.14 0.18 -0.28
N GLN A 37 12.96 0.77 -1.47
CA GLN A 37 13.80 1.88 -1.96
C GLN A 37 13.36 3.24 -1.42
N ILE A 38 12.19 3.34 -0.78
CA ILE A 38 11.69 4.57 -0.19
C ILE A 38 12.46 4.84 1.12
N PRO A 39 13.02 6.04 1.33
CA PRO A 39 13.70 6.37 2.58
C PRO A 39 12.77 6.23 3.79
N LYS A 40 13.28 5.72 4.91
CA LYS A 40 12.49 5.35 6.10
C LYS A 40 11.76 6.53 6.75
N GLU A 41 12.22 7.75 6.52
CA GLU A 41 11.60 8.98 7.01
C GLU A 41 10.39 9.44 6.17
N LYS A 42 10.10 8.78 5.05
CA LYS A 42 8.99 9.11 4.15
C LYS A 42 7.80 8.22 4.45
N ILE A 43 6.61 8.83 4.41
CA ILE A 43 5.36 8.10 4.59
C ILE A 43 5.08 7.27 3.33
N ILE A 44 4.73 6.01 3.52
CA ILE A 44 4.35 5.07 2.47
C ILE A 44 2.85 4.82 2.56
N ILE A 45 2.11 5.15 1.49
CA ILE A 45 0.66 4.97 1.43
C ILE A 45 0.34 3.94 0.34
N ALA A 46 -0.10 2.75 0.72
CA ALA A 46 -0.60 1.76 -0.22
C ALA A 46 -1.97 2.20 -0.76
N ASP A 47 -2.02 2.66 -2.01
CA ASP A 47 -3.29 3.03 -2.65
C ASP A 47 -3.95 1.79 -3.26
N ALA A 48 -4.64 1.03 -2.41
CA ALA A 48 -5.25 -0.27 -2.71
C ALA A 48 -6.78 -0.25 -2.73
N LYS A 49 -7.42 0.79 -2.18
CA LYS A 49 -8.88 1.01 -2.12
C LYS A 49 -9.65 -0.22 -1.60
N ARG A 50 -9.07 -0.94 -0.64
CA ARG A 50 -9.64 -2.18 -0.12
C ARG A 50 -10.92 -1.91 0.67
N GLY A 51 -11.84 -2.86 0.64
CA GLY A 51 -13.01 -2.83 1.49
C GLY A 51 -13.67 -4.20 1.50
N ASP A 52 -13.81 -4.78 2.69
CA ASP A 52 -14.36 -6.11 2.91
C ASP A 52 -14.75 -6.25 4.39
N ILE A 53 -15.35 -7.37 4.78
CA ILE A 53 -15.76 -7.67 6.16
C ILE A 53 -14.54 -7.96 7.05
N GLY A 54 -14.67 -7.78 8.37
CA GLY A 54 -13.56 -7.78 9.33
C GLY A 54 -12.52 -8.91 9.17
N ASN A 55 -12.94 -10.16 9.02
CA ASN A 55 -11.99 -11.27 8.84
C ASN A 55 -11.12 -11.14 7.57
N THR A 56 -11.70 -10.64 6.48
CA THR A 56 -10.95 -10.36 5.25
C THR A 56 -10.12 -9.08 5.39
N ALA A 57 -10.65 -8.07 6.06
CA ALA A 57 -9.93 -6.83 6.37
C ALA A 57 -8.65 -7.10 7.18
N ALA A 58 -8.65 -8.07 8.09
CA ALA A 58 -7.47 -8.52 8.81
C ALA A 58 -6.37 -9.09 7.88
N GLN A 59 -6.73 -9.73 6.76
CA GLN A 59 -5.76 -10.17 5.77
C GLN A 59 -5.18 -9.00 4.98
N TYR A 60 -5.97 -7.97 4.69
CA TYR A 60 -5.43 -6.73 4.11
C TYR A 60 -4.50 -6.02 5.07
N LYS A 61 -4.82 -5.99 6.37
CA LYS A 61 -3.92 -5.46 7.38
C LYS A 61 -2.57 -6.15 7.32
N LYS A 62 -2.55 -7.48 7.33
CA LYS A 62 -1.32 -8.28 7.21
C LYS A 62 -0.56 -7.95 5.91
N ALA A 63 -1.25 -7.95 4.78
CA ALA A 63 -0.63 -7.70 3.48
C ALA A 63 0.03 -6.31 3.39
N PHE A 64 -0.63 -5.26 3.88
CA PHE A 64 -0.16 -3.88 3.70
C PHE A 64 0.72 -3.35 4.84
N PHE A 65 0.40 -3.67 6.10
CA PHE A 65 1.17 -3.18 7.24
C PHE A 65 2.31 -4.12 7.62
N ASP A 66 2.10 -5.44 7.59
CA ASP A 66 3.13 -6.40 8.06
C ASP A 66 4.09 -6.79 6.93
N GLU A 67 3.55 -7.21 5.77
CA GLU A 67 4.37 -7.69 4.65
C GLU A 67 4.95 -6.51 3.84
N LEU A 68 4.09 -5.55 3.43
CA LEU A 68 4.54 -4.42 2.61
C LEU A 68 5.21 -3.30 3.43
N ASN A 69 4.99 -3.25 4.75
CA ASN A 69 5.48 -2.18 5.63
C ASN A 69 5.02 -0.77 5.20
N ALA A 70 3.76 -0.63 4.75
CA ALA A 70 3.16 0.66 4.49
C ALA A 70 2.72 1.34 5.80
N ASP A 71 2.76 2.67 5.85
CA ASP A 71 2.27 3.45 6.99
C ASP A 71 0.76 3.68 6.94
N ALA A 72 0.18 3.66 5.74
CA ALA A 72 -1.26 3.83 5.53
C ALA A 72 -1.74 3.03 4.30
N VAL A 73 -3.03 2.72 4.27
CA VAL A 73 -3.71 2.11 3.13
C VAL A 73 -4.99 2.87 2.80
N THR A 74 -5.31 3.03 1.52
CA THR A 74 -6.60 3.61 1.13
C THR A 74 -7.70 2.54 1.22
N LEU A 75 -8.85 2.93 1.80
CA LEU A 75 -10.01 2.06 1.99
C LEU A 75 -11.21 2.56 1.18
N SER A 76 -12.11 1.65 0.83
CA SER A 76 -13.43 1.93 0.26
C SER A 76 -14.49 1.63 1.31
N ALA A 77 -15.17 2.66 1.81
CA ALA A 77 -16.23 2.53 2.82
C ALA A 77 -17.60 2.15 2.22
N PHE A 78 -17.65 1.69 0.97
CA PHE A 78 -18.91 1.41 0.28
C PHE A 78 -19.77 0.34 0.99
N MET A 79 -19.14 -0.64 1.63
CA MET A 79 -19.83 -1.72 2.36
C MET A 79 -20.27 -1.32 3.77
N GLY A 80 -20.02 -0.07 4.20
CA GLY A 80 -20.34 0.45 5.53
C GLY A 80 -19.10 0.73 6.38
N MET A 81 -19.31 1.42 7.50
CA MET A 81 -18.23 1.83 8.42
C MET A 81 -17.51 0.65 9.07
N ASP A 82 -18.16 -0.51 9.17
CA ASP A 82 -17.56 -1.75 9.66
C ASP A 82 -16.36 -2.19 8.82
N THR A 83 -16.25 -1.70 7.58
CA THR A 83 -15.08 -1.91 6.70
C THR A 83 -13.82 -1.20 7.22
N LEU A 84 -13.99 -0.20 8.08
CA LEU A 84 -12.90 0.60 8.66
C LEU A 84 -12.39 0.04 9.98
N ASP A 85 -13.09 -0.94 10.55
CA ASP A 85 -12.76 -1.55 11.84
C ASP A 85 -12.12 -2.94 11.60
N PRO A 86 -10.79 -3.07 11.76
CA PRO A 86 -10.07 -4.32 11.47
C PRO A 86 -10.23 -5.41 12.54
#